data_AF-A0A939UYL9-F1
#
_entry.id   AF-A0A939UYL9-F1
#
_cell.length_a   1.000
_cell.length_b   1.000
_cell.length_c   1.000
_cell.angle_alpha   90.00
_cell.angle_beta   90.00
_cell.angle_gamma   90.00
#
_symmetry.space_group_name_H-M   'P 1'
#
loop_
_entity.id
_entity.type
_entity.pdbx_description
1 polymer ?
#
loop_
_entity_poly.entity_id
_entity_poly.type
_entity_poly.pdbx_seq_one_letter_code
_entity_poly.pdbx_strand_id
1 'polypeptide(L)'
;MRLSRAITKLLLILCISVCMGLLLQVVNSKNANASEDKLTFVDVDSRSYTVGTGKVTVLILGRPSCLNTYYTTQGIAESVWVNSD
;
A
#
# COMPACT_ATOMS: atom_id res chain seq x y z
N MET A 1 -5.84 -45.20 -2.85
CA MET A 1 -6.09 -43.81 -2.40
C MET A 1 -4.83 -43.08 -1.87
N ARG A 2 -3.63 -43.28 -2.45
CA ARG A 2 -2.40 -42.56 -2.02
C ARG A 2 -1.98 -41.41 -2.95
N LEU A 3 -2.48 -41.39 -4.18
CA LEU A 3 -2.13 -40.42 -5.22
C LEU A 3 -2.75 -39.02 -4.99
N SER A 4 -3.97 -38.96 -4.45
CA SER A 4 -4.68 -37.70 -4.17
C SER A 4 -3.97 -36.84 -3.11
N ARG A 5 -3.36 -37.45 -2.08
CA ARG A 5 -2.67 -36.72 -1.00
C ARG A 5 -1.37 -36.04 -1.46
N ALA A 6 -0.70 -36.59 -2.47
CA ALA A 6 0.53 -36.01 -3.01
C ALA A 6 0.24 -34.77 -3.86
N ILE A 7 -0.83 -34.82 -4.65
CA ILE A 7 -1.27 -33.70 -5.50
C ILE A 7 -1.71 -32.51 -4.64
N THR A 8 -2.46 -32.75 -3.55
CA THR A 8 -2.89 -31.67 -2.64
C THR A 8 -1.71 -30.98 -1.96
N LYS A 9 -0.66 -31.73 -1.57
CA LYS A 9 0.55 -31.15 -0.97
C LYS A 9 1.35 -30.30 -1.96
N LEU A 10 1.46 -30.77 -3.21
CA LEU A 10 2.17 -30.04 -4.26
C LEU A 10 1.48 -28.71 -4.60
N LEU A 11 0.15 -28.71 -4.68
CA LEU A 11 -0.67 -27.52 -4.93
C LEU A 11 -0.52 -26.48 -3.80
N LEU A 12 -0.49 -26.93 -2.54
CA LEU A 12 -0.30 -26.05 -1.38
C LEU A 12 1.09 -25.39 -1.39
N ILE A 13 2.13 -26.13 -1.74
CA ILE A 13 3.51 -25.61 -1.83
C ILE A 13 3.63 -24.58 -2.96
N LEU A 14 3.03 -24.86 -4.12
CA LEU A 14 2.97 -23.91 -5.25
C LEU A 14 2.21 -22.63 -4.87
N CYS A 15 1.09 -22.74 -4.17
CA CYS A 15 0.31 -21.59 -3.72
C CYS A 15 1.11 -20.70 -2.74
N ILE A 16 1.80 -21.31 -1.77
CA ILE A 16 2.63 -20.58 -0.80
C ILE A 16 3.82 -19.91 -1.49
N SER A 17 4.48 -20.59 -2.43
CA SER A 17 5.63 -20.04 -3.17
C SER A 17 5.24 -18.86 -4.06
N VAL A 18 4.08 -18.93 -4.72
CA VAL A 18 3.57 -17.82 -5.55
C VAL A 18 3.18 -16.64 -4.66
N CYS A 19 2.54 -16.88 -3.51
CA CYS A 19 2.22 -15.82 -2.56
C CYS A 19 3.45 -15.14 -1.96
N MET A 20 4.51 -15.90 -1.65
CA MET A 20 5.77 -15.33 -1.13
C MET A 20 6.55 -14.57 -2.22
N GLY A 21 6.59 -15.09 -3.45
CA GLY A 21 7.24 -14.41 -4.57
C GLY A 21 6.54 -13.10 -4.94
N LEU A 22 5.21 -13.06 -4.86
CA LEU A 22 4.42 -11.85 -5.12
C LEU A 22 4.58 -10.79 -4.02
N LEU A 23 4.84 -11.20 -2.77
CA LEU A 23 5.16 -10.27 -1.67
C LEU A 23 6.57 -9.67 -1.79
N LEU A 24 7.52 -10.36 -2.44
CA LEU A 24 8.90 -9.89 -2.55
C LEU A 24 9.12 -8.83 -3.66
N GLN A 25 8.14 -8.58 -4.54
CA GLN A 25 8.28 -7.62 -5.65
C GLN A 25 7.73 -6.21 -5.35
N VAL A 26 7.26 -5.94 -4.13
CA VAL A 26 6.66 -4.64 -3.76
C VAL A 26 7.50 -3.85 -2.75
N VAL A 27 8.82 -4.04 -2.76
CA VAL A 27 9.75 -3.12 -2.08
C VAL A 27 10.89 -2.73 -3.03
N ASN A 28 10.52 -2.21 -4.21
CA ASN A 28 11.45 -1.33 -4.92
C ASN A 28 11.36 0.03 -4.24
N SER A 29 12.34 0.31 -3.38
CA SER A 29 12.62 1.63 -2.83
C SER A 29 12.69 2.65 -3.98
N LYS A 30 11.67 3.50 -4.11
CA LYS A 30 11.82 4.73 -4.88
C LYS A 30 12.76 5.62 -4.09
N ASN A 31 14.02 5.69 -4.52
CA ASN A 31 14.97 6.66 -4.00
C ASN A 31 14.41 8.08 -4.16
N ALA A 32 14.57 8.84 -3.09
CA ALA A 32 14.00 10.16 -2.82
C ALA A 32 14.60 11.28 -3.68
N ASN A 33 14.49 11.18 -5.00
CA ASN A 33 14.62 12.30 -5.94
C ASN A 33 13.48 12.18 -6.96
N ALA A 34 12.24 12.23 -6.48
CA ALA A 34 11.11 12.44 -7.37
C ALA A 34 11.25 13.87 -7.94
N SER A 35 11.79 13.94 -9.16
CA SER A 35 11.60 15.05 -10.08
C SER A 35 10.16 15.56 -10.02
N GLU A 36 9.94 16.84 -10.36
CA GLU A 36 8.70 17.63 -10.33
C GLU A 36 7.48 17.05 -11.09
N ASP A 37 7.36 15.73 -11.19
CA ASP A 37 6.20 15.03 -11.68
C ASP A 37 5.02 15.40 -10.78
N LYS A 38 4.16 16.27 -11.30
CA LYS A 38 2.87 16.62 -10.70
C LYS A 38 2.05 15.35 -10.52
N LEU A 39 2.09 14.79 -9.32
CA LEU A 39 1.26 13.65 -8.94
C LEU A 39 -0.19 14.09 -8.94
N THR A 40 -0.98 13.50 -9.83
CA THR A 40 -2.43 13.71 -9.92
C THR A 40 -3.15 12.44 -9.48
N PHE A 41 -4.05 12.58 -8.52
CA PHE A 41 -4.86 11.51 -7.95
C PHE A 41 -6.33 11.75 -8.27
N VAL A 42 -7.10 10.68 -8.42
CA VAL A 42 -8.57 10.76 -8.50
C VAL A 42 -9.12 10.24 -7.19
N ASP A 43 -10.00 11.02 -6.54
CA ASP A 43 -10.65 10.61 -5.30
C ASP A 43 -11.84 9.66 -5.55
N VAL A 44 -12.49 9.24 -4.46
CA VAL A 44 -13.67 8.37 -4.51
C VAL A 44 -14.90 9.03 -5.13
N ASP A 45 -14.93 10.37 -5.19
CA ASP A 45 -15.99 11.18 -5.82
C ASP A 45 -15.65 11.53 -7.28
N SER A 46 -14.63 10.90 -7.86
CA SER A 46 -14.12 11.16 -9.22
C SER A 46 -13.55 12.56 -9.46
N ARG A 47 -13.10 13.26 -8.40
CA ARG A 47 -12.41 14.56 -8.49
C ARG A 47 -10.90 14.36 -8.60
N SER A 48 -10.27 15.20 -9.41
CA SER A 48 -8.82 15.20 -9.58
C SER A 48 -8.13 16.14 -8.59
N TYR A 49 -7.10 15.64 -7.90
CA TYR A 49 -6.25 16.38 -6.98
C TYR A 49 -4.81 16.32 -7.45
N THR A 50 -4.19 17.49 -7.59
CA THR A 50 -2.76 17.60 -7.89
C THR A 50 -2.03 18.03 -6.63
N VAL A 51 -0.95 17.33 -6.30
CA VAL A 51 -0.07 17.71 -5.19
C VAL A 51 0.54 19.07 -5.51
N GLY A 52 0.20 20.08 -4.71
CA GLY A 52 0.66 21.45 -4.89
C GLY A 52 2.13 21.63 -4.50
N THR A 53 2.78 22.64 -5.08
CA THR A 53 4.12 23.05 -4.68
C THR A 53 4.06 23.93 -3.42
N GLY A 54 5.13 23.95 -2.62
CA GLY A 54 5.24 24.81 -1.43
C GLY A 54 4.51 24.30 -0.17
N LYS A 55 3.93 23.10 -0.20
CA LYS A 55 3.38 22.42 0.98
C LYS A 55 4.02 21.04 1.13
N VAL A 56 4.29 20.64 2.37
CA VAL A 56 4.69 19.25 2.67
C VAL A 56 3.45 18.37 2.47
N THR A 57 3.57 17.39 1.59
CA THR A 57 2.50 16.42 1.32
C THR A 57 2.94 15.04 1.77
N VAL A 58 2.18 14.43 2.67
CA VAL A 58 2.39 13.05 3.12
C VAL A 58 1.42 12.14 2.37
N LEU A 59 1.95 11.17 1.63
CA LEU A 59 1.15 10.18 0.92
C LEU A 59 1.05 8.90 1.75
N ILE A 60 -0.17 8.51 2.10
CA ILE A 60 -0.46 7.27 2.82
C ILE A 60 -0.99 6.26 1.81
N LEU A 61 -0.23 5.20 1.55
CA LEU A 61 -0.63 4.12 0.66
C LEU A 61 -1.09 2.92 1.49
N GLY A 62 -2.35 2.52 1.32
CA GLY A 62 -2.91 1.42 2.10
C GLY A 62 -4.26 0.94 1.59
N ARG A 63 -4.84 -0.03 2.31
CA ARG A 63 -6.19 -0.56 2.04
C ARG A 63 -7.07 -0.36 3.27
N PRO A 64 -8.34 0.06 3.13
CA PRO A 64 -9.23 0.26 4.27
C PRO A 64 -9.42 -0.99 5.13
N SER A 65 -9.35 -2.19 4.52
CA SER A 65 -9.47 -3.47 5.20
C SER A 65 -8.22 -3.92 5.96
N CYS A 66 -7.09 -3.21 5.82
CA CYS A 66 -5.86 -3.52 6.53
C CYS A 66 -5.86 -2.82 7.89
N LEU A 67 -5.87 -3.59 8.99
CA LEU A 67 -5.86 -3.04 10.35
C LEU A 67 -4.67 -2.10 10.60
N ASN A 68 -3.49 -2.41 10.05
CA ASN A 68 -2.33 -1.53 10.19
C ASN A 68 -2.54 -0.19 9.47
N THR A 69 -3.18 -0.19 8.30
CA THR A 69 -3.53 1.06 7.62
C THR A 69 -4.53 1.85 8.46
N TYR A 70 -5.54 1.19 9.04
CA TYR A 70 -6.52 1.84 9.90
C TYR A 70 -5.87 2.54 11.10
N TYR A 71 -5.05 1.83 11.88
CA TYR A 71 -4.42 2.41 13.07
C TYR A 71 -3.42 3.52 12.73
N THR A 72 -2.65 3.38 11.64
CA THR A 72 -1.75 4.44 11.19
C THR A 72 -2.51 5.70 10.79
N THR A 73 -3.58 5.56 10.00
CA THR A 73 -4.40 6.72 9.58
C THR A 73 -5.08 7.37 10.79
N GLN A 74 -5.58 6.57 11.74
CA GLN A 74 -6.15 7.07 12.99
C GLN A 74 -5.13 7.88 13.80
N GLY A 75 -3.94 7.33 14.04
CA GLY A 75 -2.90 8.02 14.79
C GLY A 75 -2.43 9.32 14.12
N ILE A 76 -2.40 9.37 12.79
CA ILE A 76 -2.13 10.59 12.03
C ILE A 76 -3.27 11.60 12.25
N ALA A 77 -4.53 11.18 12.11
CA ALA A 77 -5.68 12.07 12.29
C ALA A 77 -5.77 12.65 13.72
N GLU A 78 -5.31 11.90 14.71
CA GLU A 78 -5.25 12.31 16.13
C GLU A 78 -3.94 13.04 16.48
N SER A 79 -3.01 13.21 15.54
CA SER A 79 -1.73 13.85 15.80
C SER A 79 -1.87 15.35 16.00
N VAL A 80 -1.06 15.91 16.92
CA VAL A 80 -1.09 17.33 17.33
C VAL A 80 -0.81 18.33 16.21
N TRP A 81 -0.18 17.90 15.11
CA TRP A 81 0.12 18.75 13.96
C TRP A 81 -1.03 18.79 12.93
N VAL A 82 -1.99 17.87 13.03
CA VAL A 82 -3.20 17.88 12.22
C VAL A 82 -4.18 18.83 12.90
N ASN A 83 -4.46 19.97 12.25
CA ASN A 83 -5.23 21.12 12.76
C ASN A 83 -4.47 22.07 13.71
N SER A 84 -3.14 21.99 13.79
CA SER A 84 -2.35 23.08 14.37
C SER A 84 -2.15 24.16 13.31
N ASP A 85 -2.99 25.19 13.34
CA ASP A 85 -2.77 26.42 12.57
C ASP A 85 -1.51 27.16 13.03
#